data_AF-A0A7C6UJI9-F1
#
_entry.id   AF-A0A7C6UJI9-F1
#
_cell.length_a   1.000
_cell.length_b   1.000
_cell.length_c   1.000
_cell.angle_alpha   90.00
_cell.angle_beta   90.00
_cell.angle_gamma   90.00
#
_symmetry.space_group_name_H-M   'P 1'
#
loop_
_entity.id
_entity.type
_entity.pdbx_description
1 polymer ?
#
loop_
_entity_poly.entity_id
_entity_poly.type
_entity_poly.pdbx_seq_one_letter_code
_entity_poly.pdbx_strand_id
1 'polypeptide(L)'
;MQDKIGRLLEDMEKCGIKFVRLQFVDIHGTPKNMAIPLIKATDIESIIKNGIIFDGSSVEGFVDINDSDLVIKPDPDTFSTLP
;
A
#
# COMPACT_ATOMS: atom_id res chain seq x y z
N MET A 1 12.37 5.37 12.60
CA MET A 1 11.55 4.58 11.65
C MET A 1 10.65 3.58 12.37
N GLN A 2 11.17 2.75 13.29
CA GLN A 2 10.32 1.86 14.10
C GLN A 2 9.27 2.61 14.96
N ASP A 3 9.65 3.71 15.61
CA ASP A 3 8.72 4.50 16.44
C ASP A 3 7.52 5.09 15.67
N LYS A 4 7.69 5.33 14.37
CA LYS A 4 6.64 5.92 13.51
C LYS A 4 5.63 4.88 13.06
N ILE A 5 6.12 3.68 12.71
CA ILE A 5 5.26 2.54 12.36
C ILE A 5 4.40 2.14 13.58
N GLY A 6 4.98 2.13 14.78
CA GLY A 6 4.22 1.84 16.01
C GLY A 6 3.03 2.79 16.21
N ARG A 7 3.25 4.11 16.08
CA ARG A 7 2.18 5.11 16.18
C ARG A 7 1.10 4.93 15.11
N LEU A 8 1.49 4.68 13.87
CA LEU A 8 0.56 4.43 12.78
C LEU A 8 -0.33 3.22 13.09
N LEU A 9 0.25 2.11 13.56
CA LEU A 9 -0.52 0.91 13.91
C LEU A 9 -1.52 1.18 15.03
N GLU A 10 -1.12 1.90 16.08
CA GLU A 10 -2.02 2.30 17.15
C GLU A 10 -3.18 3.17 16.65
N ASP A 11 -2.89 4.15 15.79
CA ASP A 11 -3.91 5.05 15.26
C ASP A 11 -4.92 4.29 14.38
N MET A 12 -4.44 3.38 13.54
CA MET A 12 -5.28 2.52 12.69
C MET A 12 -6.18 1.59 13.52
N GLU A 13 -5.66 1.03 14.61
CA GLU A 13 -6.43 0.18 15.53
C GLU A 13 -7.49 0.98 16.28
N LYS A 14 -7.13 2.17 16.82
CA LYS A 14 -8.08 3.08 17.50
C LYS A 14 -9.23 3.52 16.58
N CYS A 15 -8.93 3.78 15.30
CA CYS A 15 -9.94 4.15 14.31
C CYS A 15 -10.74 2.96 13.76
N GLY A 16 -10.40 1.72 14.12
CA GLY A 16 -11.09 0.52 13.63
C GLY A 16 -10.98 0.34 12.11
N ILE A 17 -9.84 0.72 11.53
CA ILE A 17 -9.63 0.68 10.07
C ILE A 17 -9.65 -0.78 9.59
N LYS A 18 -10.55 -1.06 8.64
CA LYS A 18 -10.70 -2.40 8.03
C LYS A 18 -10.06 -2.54 6.67
N PHE A 19 -9.76 -1.42 6.01
CA PHE A 19 -9.21 -1.39 4.67
C PHE A 19 -8.15 -0.30 4.57
N VAL A 20 -7.08 -0.58 3.86
CA VAL A 20 -6.11 0.43 3.42
C VAL A 20 -6.12 0.50 1.92
N ARG A 21 -6.11 1.73 1.40
CA ARG A 21 -6.02 2.00 -0.02
C ARG A 21 -4.61 2.48 -0.34
N LEU A 22 -3.84 1.63 -1.01
CA LEU A 22 -2.56 2.03 -1.58
C LEU A 22 -2.83 2.82 -2.86
N GLN A 23 -2.19 3.97 -3.01
CA GLN A 23 -2.36 4.82 -4.19
C GLN A 23 -1.01 5.07 -4.85
N PHE A 24 -0.99 5.03 -6.17
CA PHE A 24 0.17 5.36 -6.98
C PHE A 24 -0.30 5.99 -8.29
N VAL A 25 0.64 6.51 -9.07
CA VAL A 25 0.37 7.16 -10.35
C VAL A 25 1.07 6.38 -11.44
N ASP A 26 0.38 6.16 -12.56
CA ASP A 26 0.99 5.51 -13.70
C ASP A 26 1.85 6.44 -14.56
N ILE A 27 2.50 5.90 -15.60
CA ILE A 27 3.38 6.69 -16.47
C ILE A 27 2.64 7.79 -17.25
N HIS A 28 1.31 7.69 -17.36
CA HIS A 28 0.45 8.67 -18.01
C HIS A 28 -0.11 9.70 -17.03
N GLY A 29 0.28 9.64 -15.75
CA GLY A 29 -0.23 10.55 -14.72
C GLY A 29 -1.59 10.15 -14.16
N THR A 30 -2.11 8.97 -14.49
CA THR A 30 -3.42 8.52 -14.01
C THR A 30 -3.30 7.92 -12.61
N PRO A 31 -4.10 8.38 -11.62
CA PRO A 31 -4.10 7.78 -10.30
C PRO A 31 -4.69 6.37 -10.34
N LYS A 32 -3.94 5.40 -9.84
CA LYS A 32 -4.35 4.02 -9.62
C LYS A 32 -4.40 3.75 -8.12
N ASN A 33 -5.19 2.76 -7.73
CA ASN A 33 -5.28 2.37 -6.33
C ASN A 33 -5.64 0.91 -6.15
N MET A 34 -5.22 0.35 -5.02
CA MET A 34 -5.55 -1.00 -4.59
C MET A 34 -6.04 -0.97 -3.14
N ALA A 35 -7.22 -1.52 -2.90
CA ALA A 35 -7.79 -1.67 -1.56
C ALA A 35 -7.42 -3.04 -1.00
N ILE A 36 -6.81 -3.03 0.18
CA ILE A 36 -6.36 -4.24 0.88
C ILE A 36 -7.17 -4.36 2.18
N PRO A 37 -7.85 -5.48 2.42
CA PRO A 37 -8.48 -5.75 3.70
C PRO A 37 -7.40 -5.96 4.77
N LEU A 38 -7.58 -5.31 5.92
CA LEU A 38 -6.73 -5.52 7.08
C LEU A 38 -7.41 -6.52 8.00
N ILE A 39 -6.80 -7.69 8.11
CA ILE A 39 -7.27 -8.76 9.01
C ILE A 39 -6.60 -8.59 10.37
N LYS A 40 -5.33 -8.16 10.40
CA LYS A 40 -4.54 -7.87 11.60
C LYS A 40 -3.64 -6.66 11.41
N ALA A 41 -3.31 -5.98 12.51
CA ALA A 41 -2.35 -4.87 12.52
C ALA A 41 -0.94 -5.29 12.00
N THR A 42 -0.55 -6.54 12.26
CA THR A 42 0.71 -7.12 11.75
C THR A 42 0.79 -7.15 10.23
N ASP A 43 -0.36 -7.16 9.53
CA ASP A 43 -0.40 -7.16 8.07
C ASP A 43 0.16 -5.84 7.54
N ILE A 44 -0.15 -4.71 8.19
CA ILE A 44 0.37 -3.38 7.81
C ILE A 44 1.87 -3.27 8.03
N GLU A 45 2.38 -3.77 9.16
CA GLU A 45 3.82 -3.73 9.42
C GLU A 45 4.59 -4.50 8.34
N SER A 46 4.08 -5.67 7.95
CA SER A 46 4.65 -6.47 6.85
C SER A 46 4.56 -5.73 5.52
N ILE A 47 3.41 -5.15 5.18
CA ILE A 47 3.21 -4.39 3.94
C ILE A 47 4.16 -3.19 3.86
N ILE A 48 4.38 -2.45 4.96
CA ILE A 48 5.30 -1.30 4.97
C ILE A 48 6.76 -1.76 4.81
N LYS A 49 7.15 -2.85 5.49
CA LYS A 49 8.53 -3.35 5.47
C LYS A 49 8.89 -4.02 4.14
N ASN A 50 8.03 -4.94 3.70
CA ASN A 50 8.28 -5.88 2.60
C ASN A 50 7.60 -5.46 1.30
N GLY A 51 6.62 -4.56 1.36
CA GLY A 51 5.75 -4.25 0.23
C GLY A 51 4.68 -5.32 0.01
N ILE A 52 3.85 -5.08 -1.01
CA ILE A 52 2.85 -6.04 -1.50
C ILE A 52 3.09 -6.31 -2.99
N ILE A 53 3.02 -7.58 -3.37
CA ILE A 53 3.12 -7.99 -4.76
C ILE A 53 1.81 -7.64 -5.48
N PHE A 54 1.92 -7.06 -6.67
CA PHE A 54 0.80 -6.82 -7.57
C PHE A 54 1.21 -7.13 -9.02
N ASP A 55 0.22 -7.44 -9.83
CA ASP A 55 0.40 -7.70 -11.25
C ASP A 55 0.54 -6.37 -12.03
N GLY A 56 1.78 -6.07 -12.39
CA GLY A 56 2.18 -4.91 -13.18
C GLY A 56 1.73 -4.96 -14.63
N SER A 57 1.35 -6.13 -15.17
CA SER A 57 0.81 -6.22 -16.53
C SER A 57 -0.54 -5.51 -16.68
N SER A 58 -1.23 -5.31 -15.55
CA SER A 58 -2.48 -4.55 -15.48
C SER A 58 -2.28 -3.02 -15.44
N VAL A 59 -1.03 -2.53 -15.44
CA VAL A 59 -0.70 -1.11 -15.46
C VAL A 59 0.11 -0.79 -16.71
N GLU A 60 -0.51 -0.03 -17.62
CA GLU A 60 0.09 0.37 -18.87
C GLU A 60 1.43 1.10 -18.62
N GLY A 61 2.49 0.59 -19.26
CA GLY A 61 3.81 1.24 -19.30
C GLY A 61 4.77 1.01 -18.13
N PHE A 62 4.48 0.12 -17.17
CA PHE A 62 5.46 -0.21 -16.11
C PHE A 62 6.40 -1.36 -16.47
N VAL A 63 5.90 -2.42 -17.10
CA VAL A 63 6.70 -3.61 -17.41
C VAL A 63 6.10 -4.36 -18.60
N ASP A 64 6.98 -4.98 -19.38
CA ASP A 64 6.58 -5.96 -20.39
C ASP A 64 6.03 -7.23 -19.71
N ILE A 65 5.22 -7.99 -20.44
CA ILE A 65 4.48 -9.18 -19.98
C ILE A 65 5.38 -10.22 -19.26
N ASN A 66 6.68 -10.22 -19.57
CA ASN A 66 7.65 -11.18 -19.04
C ASN A 66 8.17 -10.86 -17.62
N ASP A 67 7.98 -9.64 -17.11
CA ASP A 67 8.39 -9.21 -15.76
C ASP A 67 7.20 -8.56 -15.02
N SER A 68 6.05 -9.22 -15.05
CA SER A 68 4.78 -8.68 -14.53
C SER A 68 4.74 -8.51 -13.01
N ASP A 69 5.58 -9.22 -12.25
CA ASP A 69 5.53 -9.16 -10.78
C ASP A 69 6.19 -7.89 -10.25
N LEU A 70 5.38 -6.97 -9.75
CA LEU A 70 5.83 -5.72 -9.15
C LEU A 70 5.55 -5.68 -7.66
N VAL A 71 6.32 -4.87 -6.92
CA VAL A 71 6.13 -4.65 -5.49
C VAL A 71 5.74 -3.19 -5.23
N ILE A 72 4.57 -2.97 -4.64
CA ILE A 72 4.22 -1.66 -4.07
C ILE A 72 4.74 -1.61 -2.65
N LYS A 73 5.67 -0.69 -2.41
CA LYS A 73 6.16 -0.38 -1.07
C LYS A 73 5.56 0.96 -0.61
N PRO A 74 4.60 0.97 0.31
CA PRO A 74 3.98 2.21 0.74
C PRO A 74 4.91 3.05 1.61
N ASP A 75 4.76 4.36 1.48
CA ASP A 75 5.42 5.33 2.35
C ASP A 75 4.51 5.63 3.56
N PRO A 76 4.91 5.25 4.80
CA PRO A 76 4.11 5.50 6.00
C PRO A 76 3.85 6.99 6.27
N ASP A 77 4.63 7.89 5.67
CA ASP A 77 4.49 9.34 5.85
C ASP A 77 3.31 9.92 5.07
N THR A 78 2.76 9.14 4.14
CA THR A 78 1.62 9.51 3.29
C THR A 78 0.28 9.05 3.86
N PHE A 79 0.27 8.42 5.03
CA PHE A 79 -0.96 7.91 5.65
C PHE A 79 -1.96 9.04 5.91
N SER A 80 -3.21 8.81 5.48
CA SER A 80 -4.32 9.71 5.72
C SER A 80 -5.62 8.91 5.82
N THR A 81 -6.48 9.30 6.76
CA THR A 81 -7.83 8.76 6.87
C THR A 81 -8.71 9.36 5.78
N LEU A 82 -9.37 8.51 5.01
CA LEU A 82 -10.30 8.94 3.97
C LEU A 82 -11.68 9.22 4.59
N PRO A 83 -12.36 10.32 4.20
CA PRO A 83 -13.75 10.55 4.56
C PRO A 83 -14.71 9.53 3.94
#